data_AF-A0ABD3ZPT6-F1
#
_entry.id   AF-A0ABD3ZPT6-F1
#
_cell.length_a   1.000
_cell.length_b   1.000
_cell.length_c   1.000
_cell.angle_alpha   90.00
_cell.angle_beta   90.00
_cell.angle_gamma   90.00
#
_symmetry.space_group_name_H-M   'P 1'
#
loop_
_entity.id
_entity.type
_entity.pdbx_description
1 polymer ?
#
loop_
_entity_poly.entity_id
_entity_poly.type
_entity_poly.pdbx_seq_one_letter_code
_entity_poly.pdbx_strand_id
1 'polypeptide(L)'
;MIEKGTRKTTYIPYPEDLEYADTVYYDKESGSFYVTYEDKEGEANLLEYGKEFSFHTYSLKFPYMEAKFKGNLLYIVAQEEHKKGIGGYVGVFDIHSKKMLYQFDLPEEQVKVQDFVMVDIK
;
A
#
# COMPACT_ATOMS: atom_id res chain seq x y z
N MET A 1 18.99 -27.23 18.32
CA MET A 1 19.59 -25.92 18.68
C MET A 1 19.57 -25.06 17.44
N ILE A 2 19.05 -23.83 17.52
CA ILE A 2 19.15 -22.85 16.43
C ILE A 2 20.35 -21.97 16.74
N GLU A 3 21.32 -21.88 15.83
CA GLU A 3 22.45 -20.94 15.95
C GLU A 3 21.94 -19.51 15.85
N LYS A 4 22.25 -18.69 16.86
CA LYS A 4 21.98 -17.26 16.84
C LYS A 4 23.20 -16.54 16.27
N GLY A 5 23.13 -16.14 15.01
CA GLY A 5 24.10 -15.23 14.41
C GLY A 5 23.75 -13.76 14.71
N THR A 6 24.75 -12.92 14.91
CA THR A 6 24.60 -11.46 15.01
C THR A 6 24.81 -10.85 13.62
N ARG A 7 23.74 -10.31 13.02
CA ARG A 7 23.85 -9.48 11.80
C ARG A 7 23.82 -8.01 12.18
N LYS A 8 24.58 -7.18 11.45
CA LYS A 8 24.50 -5.73 11.56
C LYS A 8 23.11 -5.29 11.10
N THR A 9 22.37 -4.59 11.97
CA THR A 9 21.06 -4.03 11.66
C THR A 9 21.15 -2.51 11.68
N THR A 10 20.36 -1.87 10.82
CA THR A 10 20.19 -0.42 10.79
C THR A 10 18.71 -0.13 11.03
N TYR A 11 18.42 0.79 11.94
CA TYR A 11 17.06 1.30 12.15
C TYR A 11 16.86 2.55 11.31
N ILE A 12 15.75 2.58 10.56
CA ILE A 12 15.34 3.74 9.76
C ILE A 12 13.94 4.12 10.26
N PRO A 13 13.76 5.32 10.83
CA PRO A 13 12.44 5.75 11.29
C PRO A 13 11.52 6.00 10.08
N TYR A 14 10.23 5.77 10.30
CA TYR A 14 9.18 6.17 9.37
C TYR A 14 8.95 7.70 9.39
N PRO A 15 8.28 8.27 8.38
CA PRO A 15 7.78 9.64 8.39
C PRO A 15 6.91 9.96 9.62
N GLU A 16 6.89 11.21 10.06
CA GLU A 16 6.13 11.62 11.27
C GLU A 16 4.61 11.57 11.09
N ASP A 17 4.13 11.69 9.85
CA ASP A 17 2.73 11.64 9.44
C ASP A 17 2.20 10.21 9.31
N LEU A 18 3.08 9.20 9.29
CA LEU A 18 2.69 7.80 9.18
C LEU A 18 1.96 7.34 10.45
N GLU A 19 0.73 6.87 10.29
CA GLU A 19 -0.06 6.27 11.37
C GLU A 19 0.08 4.74 11.35
N TYR A 20 -0.07 4.12 10.17
CA TYR A 20 0.00 2.67 10.01
C TYR A 20 0.73 2.25 8.73
N ALA A 21 1.84 1.52 8.86
CA ALA A 21 2.53 0.88 7.75
C ALA A 21 1.94 -0.52 7.49
N ASP A 22 1.68 -0.85 6.23
CA ASP A 22 0.98 -2.09 5.85
C ASP A 22 1.88 -3.03 5.06
N THR A 23 2.02 -2.82 3.73
CA THR A 23 2.67 -3.79 2.84
C THR A 23 3.97 -3.25 2.26
N VAL A 24 4.95 -4.16 2.11
CA VAL A 24 6.29 -3.87 1.58
C VAL A 24 6.50 -4.65 0.28
N TYR A 25 7.02 -3.97 -0.74
CA TYR A 25 7.36 -4.56 -2.03
C TYR A 25 8.76 -4.16 -2.47
N TYR A 26 9.54 -5.13 -2.93
CA TYR A 26 10.85 -4.87 -3.54
C TYR A 26 10.70 -4.90 -5.05
N ASP A 27 10.87 -3.74 -5.68
CA ASP A 27 10.92 -3.64 -7.13
C ASP A 27 12.33 -3.96 -7.64
N LYS A 28 12.45 -5.07 -8.36
CA LYS A 28 13.73 -5.52 -8.92
C LYS A 28 14.21 -4.62 -10.06
N GLU A 29 13.32 -3.92 -10.74
CA GLU A 29 13.67 -3.07 -11.89
C GLU A 29 14.39 -1.80 -11.44
N SER A 30 13.80 -1.05 -10.50
CA SER A 30 14.42 0.14 -9.92
C SER A 30 15.44 -0.18 -8.82
N GLY A 31 15.30 -1.34 -8.17
CA GLY A 31 16.05 -1.69 -6.96
C GLY A 31 15.58 -0.96 -5.70
N SER A 32 14.38 -0.37 -5.73
CA SER A 32 13.76 0.34 -4.61
C SER A 32 12.85 -0.56 -3.78
N PHE A 33 12.72 -0.25 -2.49
CA PHE A 33 11.62 -0.78 -1.67
C PHE A 33 10.48 0.22 -1.65
N TYR A 34 9.27 -0.28 -1.84
CA TYR A 34 8.03 0.46 -1.69
C TYR A 34 7.31 -0.01 -0.44
N VAL A 35 6.78 0.92 0.33
CA VAL A 35 5.96 0.64 1.52
C VAL A 35 4.69 1.45 1.42
N THR A 36 3.53 0.81 1.50
CA THR A 36 2.27 1.54 1.66
C THR A 36 2.01 1.84 3.11
N TYR A 37 1.39 2.99 3.35
CA TYR A 37 0.96 3.37 4.67
C TYR A 37 -0.27 4.25 4.63
N GLU A 38 -1.01 4.24 5.73
CA GLU A 38 -2.04 5.21 6.07
C GLU A 38 -1.40 6.34 6.87
N ASP A 39 -1.65 7.58 6.47
CA ASP A 39 -1.28 8.75 7.26
C ASP A 39 -2.32 9.05 8.34
N LYS A 40 -2.01 10.03 9.19
CA LYS A 40 -2.90 10.48 10.27
C LYS A 40 -4.24 11.07 9.81
N GLU A 41 -4.39 11.38 8.52
CA GLU A 41 -5.64 11.86 7.92
C GLU A 41 -6.48 10.72 7.33
N GLY A 42 -5.97 9.48 7.35
CA GLY A 42 -6.63 8.31 6.78
C GLY A 42 -6.38 8.14 5.28
N GLU A 43 -5.41 8.87 4.71
CA GLU A 43 -5.07 8.78 3.29
C GLU A 43 -3.94 7.78 3.02
N ALA A 44 -4.05 7.14 1.87
CA ALA A 44 -3.08 6.24 1.30
C ALA A 44 -1.84 7.01 0.83
N ASN A 45 -0.69 6.51 1.26
CA ASN A 45 0.60 7.04 0.89
C ASN A 45 1.56 5.91 0.47
N LEU A 46 2.57 6.28 -0.32
CA LEU A 46 3.63 5.39 -0.78
C LEU A 46 4.99 5.95 -0.34
N LEU A 47 5.71 5.16 0.44
CA LEU A 47 7.12 5.36 0.76
C LEU A 47 7.98 4.65 -0.29
N GLU A 48 8.99 5.35 -0.82
CA GLU A 48 10.00 4.78 -1.71
C GLU A 48 11.38 4.91 -1.06
N TYR A 49 11.99 3.78 -0.69
CA TYR A 49 13.36 3.73 -0.21
C TYR A 49 14.32 3.46 -1.37
N GLY A 50 15.24 4.41 -1.58
CA GLY A 50 16.35 4.25 -2.52
C GLY A 50 17.48 3.37 -1.96
N LYS A 51 18.55 3.21 -2.76
CA LYS A 51 19.70 2.35 -2.43
C LYS A 51 20.44 2.74 -1.14
N GLU A 52 20.45 4.03 -0.80
CA GLU A 52 21.05 4.55 0.44
C GLU A 52 20.08 4.52 1.63
N PHE A 53 18.90 3.92 1.45
CA PHE A 53 17.81 3.91 2.44
C PHE A 53 17.31 5.30 2.87
N SER A 54 17.61 6.34 2.09
CA SER A 54 16.84 7.59 2.09
C SER A 54 15.47 7.34 1.44
N PHE A 55 14.43 7.99 1.96
CA PHE A 55 13.07 7.81 1.46
C PHE A 55 12.44 9.07 0.88
N HIS A 56 11.50 8.86 -0.03
CA HIS A 56 10.51 9.84 -0.47
C HIS A 56 9.11 9.35 -0.15
N THR A 57 8.21 10.27 0.18
CA THR A 57 6.79 9.99 0.39
C THR A 57 5.97 10.56 -0.76
N TYR A 58 4.92 9.84 -1.13
CA TYR A 58 3.96 10.25 -2.17
C TYR A 58 2.54 10.03 -1.65
N SER A 59 1.78 11.11 -1.50
CA SER A 59 0.34 11.03 -1.24
C SER A 59 -0.39 10.57 -2.49
N LEU A 60 -1.20 9.52 -2.33
CA LEU A 60 -2.01 8.94 -3.41
C LEU A 60 -3.41 9.56 -3.46
N LYS A 61 -3.76 10.42 -2.48
CA LYS A 61 -5.05 11.11 -2.37
C LYS A 61 -6.23 10.16 -2.50
N PHE A 62 -6.14 9.05 -1.79
CA PHE A 62 -7.10 7.96 -1.83
C PHE A 62 -7.24 7.41 -0.42
N PRO A 63 -8.44 7.13 0.08
CA PRO A 63 -8.59 6.59 1.44
C PRO A 63 -7.90 5.22 1.58
N TYR A 64 -7.43 4.89 2.77
CA TYR A 64 -6.71 3.65 3.03
C TYR A 64 -7.56 2.64 3.83
N MET A 65 -7.40 1.36 3.53
CA MET A 65 -7.85 0.27 4.39
C MET A 65 -6.86 -0.89 4.29
N GLU A 66 -6.54 -1.30 3.06
CA GLU A 66 -5.54 -2.32 2.80
C GLU A 66 -4.98 -2.18 1.39
N ALA A 67 -3.72 -2.57 1.19
CA ALA A 67 -3.11 -2.58 -0.13
C ALA A 67 -2.33 -3.85 -0.48
N LYS A 68 -2.26 -4.16 -1.78
CA LYS A 68 -1.49 -5.29 -2.33
C LYS A 68 -0.75 -4.89 -3.59
N PHE A 69 0.52 -5.27 -3.65
CA PHE A 69 1.35 -5.12 -4.84
C PHE A 69 1.20 -6.30 -5.78
N LYS A 70 1.18 -6.03 -7.09
CA LYS A 70 1.26 -7.04 -8.15
C LYS A 70 2.06 -6.48 -9.32
N GLY A 71 3.34 -6.85 -9.41
CA GLY A 71 4.27 -6.24 -10.36
C GLY A 71 4.39 -4.74 -10.08
N ASN A 72 4.23 -3.91 -11.12
CA ASN A 72 4.30 -2.45 -10.99
C ASN A 72 2.98 -1.81 -10.56
N LEU A 73 1.97 -2.62 -10.24
CA LEU A 73 0.66 -2.14 -9.82
C LEU A 73 0.48 -2.27 -8.32
N LEU A 74 -0.13 -1.24 -7.74
CA LEU A 74 -0.58 -1.18 -6.37
C LEU A 74 -2.10 -1.10 -6.36
N TYR A 75 -2.74 -2.08 -5.72
CA TYR A 75 -4.17 -2.11 -5.50
C TYR A 75 -4.43 -1.66 -4.07
N ILE A 76 -5.32 -0.68 -3.89
CA ILE A 76 -5.72 -0.17 -2.58
C ILE A 76 -7.23 -0.31 -2.48
N VAL A 77 -7.69 -1.04 -1.47
CA VAL A 77 -9.11 -1.07 -1.11
C VAL A 77 -9.35 0.00 -0.06
N ALA A 78 -10.48 0.66 -0.15
CA ALA A 78 -11.01 1.49 0.92
C ALA A 78 -12.53 1.41 1.00
N GLN A 79 -13.05 1.69 2.18
CA GLN A 79 -14.48 1.73 2.45
C GLN A 79 -14.79 2.97 3.29
N GLU A 80 -15.56 3.89 2.73
CA GLU A 80 -16.10 5.02 3.48
C GLU A 80 -17.31 4.58 4.31
N GLU A 81 -17.36 5.02 5.57
CA GLU A 81 -18.52 4.75 6.41
C GLU A 81 -19.76 5.45 5.85
N HIS A 82 -20.89 4.72 5.80
CA HIS A 82 -22.23 5.24 5.47
C HIS A 82 -22.51 5.63 4.00
N LYS A 83 -21.66 5.26 3.03
CA LYS A 83 -22.03 5.35 1.60
C LYS A 83 -22.99 4.21 1.21
N LYS A 84 -24.28 4.53 1.07
CA LYS A 84 -25.29 3.58 0.53
C LYS A 84 -24.99 3.24 -0.92
N GLY A 85 -25.09 1.97 -1.30
CA GLY A 85 -24.94 1.52 -2.69
C GLY A 85 -23.52 1.19 -3.14
N ILE A 86 -22.50 1.36 -2.29
CA ILE A 86 -21.10 1.04 -2.63
C ILE A 86 -20.46 0.32 -1.42
N GLY A 87 -20.00 -0.92 -1.62
CA GLY A 87 -19.35 -1.71 -0.55
C GLY A 87 -17.93 -1.28 -0.23
N GLY A 88 -17.37 -0.39 -1.05
CA GLY A 88 -16.02 0.13 -1.00
C GLY A 88 -15.56 0.46 -2.43
N TYR A 89 -14.31 0.85 -2.58
CA TYR A 89 -13.71 1.11 -3.88
C TYR A 89 -12.29 0.59 -3.90
N VAL A 90 -11.83 0.23 -5.10
CA VAL A 90 -10.46 -0.18 -5.34
C VAL A 90 -9.81 0.83 -6.26
N GLY A 91 -8.71 1.43 -5.79
CA GLY A 91 -7.81 2.25 -6.58
C GLY A 91 -6.66 1.40 -7.08
N VAL A 92 -6.32 1.53 -8.36
CA VAL A 92 -5.16 0.87 -8.98
C VAL A 92 -4.17 1.93 -9.38
N PHE A 93 -2.96 1.85 -8.84
CA PHE A 93 -1.89 2.82 -9.05
C PHE A 93 -0.70 2.15 -9.73
N ASP A 94 -0.04 2.88 -10.62
CA ASP A 94 1.29 2.52 -11.11
C ASP A 94 2.35 3.03 -10.13
N ILE A 95 3.18 2.13 -9.59
CA ILE A 95 4.14 2.46 -8.53
C ILE A 95 5.34 3.26 -9.02
N HIS A 96 5.58 3.36 -10.32
CA HIS A 96 6.69 4.13 -10.89
C HIS A 96 6.30 5.57 -11.16
N SER A 97 5.15 5.77 -11.81
CA SER A 97 4.58 7.08 -12.14
C SER A 97 3.74 7.70 -11.02
N LYS A 98 3.35 6.90 -10.01
CA LYS A 98 2.53 7.27 -8.84
C LYS A 98 1.12 7.73 -9.23
N LYS A 99 0.68 7.37 -10.45
CA LYS A 99 -0.63 7.76 -10.97
C LYS A 99 -1.64 6.65 -10.73
N MET A 100 -2.84 7.06 -10.35
CA MET A 100 -4.00 6.20 -10.43
C MET A 100 -4.30 5.90 -11.90
N LEU A 101 -4.36 4.62 -12.24
CA LEU A 101 -4.73 4.11 -13.57
C LEU A 101 -6.23 3.86 -13.66
N TYR A 102 -6.80 3.24 -12.63
CA TYR A 102 -8.19 2.83 -12.59
C TYR A 102 -8.77 2.99 -11.18
N GLN A 103 -10.07 3.20 -11.10
CA GLN A 103 -10.87 3.05 -9.90
C GLN A 103 -12.13 2.26 -10.24
N PHE A 104 -12.54 1.36 -9.38
CA PHE A 104 -13.82 0.67 -9.51
C PHE A 104 -14.50 0.48 -8.16
N ASP A 105 -15.83 0.50 -8.19
CA ASP A 105 -16.67 0.31 -7.02
C ASP A 105 -16.81 -1.18 -6.72
N LEU A 106 -16.73 -1.54 -5.44
CA LEU A 106 -17.07 -2.86 -4.96
C LEU A 106 -18.58 -2.97 -4.75
N PRO A 107 -19.18 -4.14 -5.01
CA PRO A 107 -20.60 -4.36 -4.80
C PRO A 107 -20.97 -4.08 -3.33
N GLU A 108 -22.16 -3.53 -3.12
CA GLU A 108 -22.70 -3.38 -1.77
C GLU A 108 -22.96 -4.76 -1.17
N GLU A 109 -22.23 -5.08 -0.10
CA GLU A 109 -22.37 -6.33 0.65
C GLU A 109 -22.94 -6.04 2.04
N GLN A 110 -23.61 -7.02 2.65
CA GLN A 110 -24.11 -6.90 4.02
C GLN A 110 -22.98 -6.79 5.06
N VAL A 111 -21.77 -7.20 4.68
CA VAL A 111 -20.59 -7.23 5.55
C VAL A 111 -19.49 -6.35 4.96
N LYS A 112 -18.70 -5.72 5.84
CA LYS A 112 -17.52 -4.92 5.45
C LYS A 112 -16.46 -5.81 4.79
N VAL A 113 -15.77 -5.29 3.79
CA VAL A 113 -14.61 -5.96 3.18
C VAL A 113 -13.50 -6.01 4.22
N GLN A 114 -12.96 -7.19 4.48
CA GLN A 114 -11.88 -7.39 5.46
C GLN A 114 -10.52 -7.62 4.80
N ASP A 115 -10.50 -8.24 3.63
CA ASP A 115 -9.30 -8.59 2.88
C ASP A 115 -9.66 -8.83 1.40
N PHE A 116 -8.66 -8.82 0.51
CA PHE A 116 -8.81 -9.14 -0.90
C PHE A 116 -7.61 -9.94 -1.45
N VAL A 117 -7.81 -10.67 -2.54
CA VAL A 117 -6.73 -11.40 -3.23
C VAL A 117 -6.78 -11.08 -4.72
N MET A 118 -5.62 -10.78 -5.30
CA MET A 118 -5.48 -10.56 -6.73
C MET A 118 -5.12 -11.87 -7.43
N VAL A 119 -6.03 -12.38 -8.26
CA VAL A 119 -5.82 -13.58 -9.08
C VAL A 119 -5.58 -13.21 -10.54
N ASP A 120 -4.72 -13.97 -11.23
CA ASP A 120 -4.64 -13.91 -12.69
C ASP A 120 -5.82 -14.69 -13.27
N ILE A 121 -6.65 -14.02 -14.07
CA ILE A 121 -7.69 -14.70 -14.85
C ILE A 121 -7.00 -15.24 -16.11
N LYS A 122 -6.98 -16.57 -16.25
CA LYS A 122 -6.47 -17.27 -17.43
C LYS A 122 -7.43 -17.20 -18.59
#